data_AF-A0A3P8AU72-F1
#
_entry.id   AF-A0A3P8AU72-F1
#
_cell.length_a   1.000
_cell.length_b   1.000
_cell.length_c   1.000
_cell.angle_alpha   90.00
_cell.angle_beta   90.00
_cell.angle_gamma   90.00
#
_symmetry.space_group_name_H-M   'P 1'
#
loop_
_entity.id
_entity.type
_entity.pdbx_description
1 polymer ?
#
loop_
_entity_poly.entity_id
_entity_poly.type
_entity_poly.pdbx_seq_one_letter_code
_entity_poly.pdbx_strand_id
1 'polypeptide(L)'
;MLEWFGSRPYYWNTDLQIPTEALPVQCVNKIDPQDPQFGRVYYPNDSRPTEIAYGCAEGDYCCGYDCCQEGTFFTSLFRLLVFILVFSVFGVICIESFRWALNCMYMCKYGHPRDVEPLSI
;
A
#
# COMPACT_ATOMS: atom_id res chain seq x y z
N MET A 1 26.44 12.13 18.31
CA MET A 1 26.84 10.84 17.69
C MET A 1 25.97 10.67 16.46
N LEU A 2 26.58 10.54 15.29
CA LEU A 2 25.89 10.29 14.03
C LEU A 2 25.71 8.78 13.89
N GLU A 3 24.47 8.31 13.82
CA GLU A 3 24.18 6.92 13.49
C GLU A 3 23.53 6.83 12.11
N TRP A 4 24.08 5.98 11.26
CA TRP A 4 23.56 5.71 9.92
C TRP A 4 22.63 4.50 10.01
N PHE A 5 21.32 4.75 10.04
CA PHE A 5 20.33 3.71 9.81
C PHE A 5 19.81 3.84 8.38
N GLY A 6 20.12 2.84 7.54
CA GLY A 6 19.73 2.87 6.13
C GLY A 6 20.45 3.97 5.33
N SER A 7 19.68 4.87 4.70
CA SER A 7 20.16 5.87 3.73
C SER A 7 20.15 7.32 4.23
N ARG A 8 19.84 7.58 5.51
CA ARG A 8 19.74 8.95 6.06
C ARG A 8 20.48 9.08 7.40
N PRO A 9 21.05 10.25 7.70
CA PRO A 9 21.71 10.50 8.98
C PRO A 9 20.68 10.77 10.09
N TYR A 10 20.86 10.12 11.23
CA TYR A 10 20.07 10.34 12.44
C TYR A 10 20.90 10.99 13.55
N TYR A 11 20.24 11.85 14.33
CA TYR A 11 20.83 12.63 15.41
C TYR A 11 20.05 12.45 16.70
N TRP A 12 20.72 12.33 17.83
CA TRP A 12 20.07 12.15 19.14
C TRP A 12 19.61 13.45 19.81
N ASN A 13 19.59 14.55 19.06
CA ASN A 13 19.14 15.86 19.50
C ASN A 13 18.74 16.67 18.25
N THR A 14 17.61 17.37 18.33
CA THR A 14 17.14 18.22 17.23
C THR A 14 18.10 19.34 16.85
N ASP A 15 18.85 19.88 17.81
CA ASP A 15 19.80 20.97 17.59
C ASP A 15 21.00 20.55 16.72
N LEU A 16 21.27 19.24 16.68
CA LEU A 16 22.35 18.68 15.87
C LEU A 16 21.91 18.40 14.43
N GLN A 17 20.61 18.24 14.19
CA GLN A 17 20.07 18.10 12.84
C GLN A 17 19.91 19.51 12.28
N ILE A 18 20.63 19.79 11.18
CA ILE A 18 20.51 21.05 10.45
C ILE A 18 19.80 20.74 9.13
N PRO A 19 18.66 21.39 8.82
CA PRO A 19 18.01 21.26 7.52
C PRO A 19 18.99 21.62 6.40
N THR A 20 19.06 20.76 5.38
CA THR A 20 19.90 20.96 4.20
C THR A 20 19.02 21.03 2.97
N GLU A 21 19.54 21.57 1.85
CA GLU A 21 18.81 21.62 0.58
C GLU A 21 18.27 20.24 0.13
N ALA A 22 18.99 19.16 0.44
CA ALA A 22 18.55 17.80 0.12
C ALA A 22 17.48 17.26 1.08
N LEU A 23 17.46 17.72 2.33
CA LEU A 23 16.57 17.26 3.39
C LEU A 23 16.05 18.48 4.19
N PRO A 24 15.11 19.26 3.59
CA PRO A 24 14.65 20.51 4.20
C PRO A 24 13.67 20.29 5.36
N VAL A 25 13.02 19.13 5.44
CA VAL A 25 12.02 18.83 6.48
C VAL A 25 12.71 18.19 7.68
N GLN A 26 12.69 18.85 8.83
CA GLN A 26 13.20 18.30 10.09
C GLN A 26 12.10 17.53 10.83
N CYS A 27 12.36 16.26 11.14
CA CYS A 27 11.47 15.40 11.90
C CYS A 27 12.10 15.05 13.25
N VAL A 28 11.32 15.17 14.32
CA VAL A 28 11.76 14.89 15.69
C VAL A 28 10.80 13.91 16.33
N ASN A 29 11.34 12.79 16.78
CA ASN A 29 10.62 11.76 17.48
C ASN A 29 11.11 11.60 18.90
N LYS A 30 10.17 11.48 19.83
CA LYS A 30 10.48 11.13 21.21
C LYS A 30 10.69 9.62 21.31
N ILE A 31 11.74 9.23 22.00
CA ILE A 31 12.05 7.83 22.27
C ILE A 31 11.35 7.45 23.56
N ASP A 32 10.53 6.40 23.51
CA ASP A 32 9.96 5.81 24.72
C ASP A 32 11.07 5.06 25.49
N PRO A 33 11.28 5.29 26.80
CA PRO A 33 12.23 4.53 27.60
C PRO A 33 11.96 3.01 27.63
N GLN A 34 10.72 2.59 27.36
CA GLN A 34 10.32 1.18 27.25
C GLN A 34 10.54 0.60 25.85
N ASP A 35 10.97 1.41 24.88
CA ASP A 35 11.27 0.95 23.54
C ASP A 35 12.41 -0.10 23.61
N PRO A 36 12.18 -1.33 23.13
CA PRO A 36 13.16 -2.40 23.25
C PRO A 36 14.44 -2.17 22.41
N GLN A 37 14.38 -1.32 21.38
CA GLN A 37 15.51 -1.02 20.49
C GLN A 37 16.28 0.20 21.00
N PHE A 38 15.60 1.29 21.31
CA PHE A 38 16.23 2.56 21.68
C PHE A 38 16.35 2.78 23.19
N GLY A 39 15.51 2.15 24.01
CA GLY A 39 15.52 2.26 25.48
C GLY A 39 16.74 1.62 26.16
N ARG A 40 17.57 0.89 25.39
CA ARG A 40 18.85 0.31 25.85
C ARG A 40 20.08 1.06 25.36
N VAL A 41 19.90 2.18 24.65
CA VAL A 41 21.00 3.05 24.22
C VAL A 41 21.32 4.03 25.34
N TYR A 42 22.60 4.13 25.67
CA TYR A 42 23.10 5.06 26.68
C TYR A 42 24.25 5.87 26.08
N TYR A 43 24.26 7.15 26.42
CA TYR A 43 25.42 7.99 26.18
C TYR A 43 26.57 7.60 27.12
N PRO A 44 27.82 8.00 26.81
CA PRO A 44 28.98 7.72 27.66
C PRO A 44 28.90 8.30 29.09
N ASN A 45 27.97 9.23 29.34
CA ASN A 45 27.68 9.84 30.63
C ASN A 45 26.51 9.14 31.38
N ASP A 46 26.14 7.93 30.96
CA ASP A 46 25.00 7.14 31.45
C ASP A 46 23.61 7.79 31.25
N SER A 47 23.51 8.91 30.52
CA SER A 47 22.21 9.49 30.18
C SER A 47 21.57 8.76 28.99
N ARG A 48 20.24 8.79 28.93
CA ARG A 48 19.49 8.18 27.82
C ARG A 48 19.10 9.23 26.78
N PRO A 49 19.15 8.91 25.48
CA PRO A 49 18.57 9.77 24.47
C PRO A 49 17.05 9.80 24.64
N THR A 50 16.49 11.00 24.73
CA THR A 50 15.04 11.22 24.88
C THR A 50 14.35 11.45 23.55
N GLU A 51 15.12 11.77 22.52
CA GLU A 51 14.64 12.12 21.20
C GLU A 51 15.64 11.72 20.11
N ILE A 52 15.11 11.63 18.90
CA ILE A 52 15.88 11.41 17.68
C ILE A 52 15.35 12.36 16.60
N ALA A 53 16.26 13.03 15.93
CA ALA A 53 16.00 13.98 14.87
C ALA A 53 16.62 13.50 13.55
N TYR A 54 15.88 13.66 12.46
CA TYR A 54 16.29 13.27 11.12
C TYR A 54 15.67 14.19 10.07
N GLY A 55 16.26 14.20 8.87
CA GLY A 55 15.77 14.99 7.75
C GLY A 55 14.97 14.16 6.74
N CYS A 56 13.89 14.73 6.21
CA CYS A 56 13.11 14.21 5.09
C CYS A 56 13.23 15.13 3.86
N ALA A 57 13.00 14.54 2.68
CA ALA A 57 13.01 15.27 1.41
C ALA A 57 11.81 16.22 1.31
N GLU A 58 11.88 17.16 0.38
CA GLU A 58 10.77 18.07 0.10
C GLU A 58 9.52 17.29 -0.37
N GLY A 59 8.38 17.51 0.28
CA GLY A 59 7.12 16.82 -0.02
C GLY A 59 6.87 15.54 0.78
N ASP A 60 7.85 15.09 1.58
CA ASP A 60 7.66 14.03 2.57
C ASP A 60 7.25 14.62 3.93
N TYR A 61 6.54 13.83 4.72
CA TYR A 61 6.14 14.15 6.08
C TYR A 61 6.67 13.14 7.10
N CYS A 62 6.75 13.55 8.36
CA CYS A 62 7.25 12.72 9.44
C CYS A 62 6.23 11.64 9.83
N CYS A 63 6.59 10.36 9.72
CA CYS A 63 5.73 9.23 10.08
C CYS A 63 6.48 8.24 10.96
N GLY A 64 6.45 8.45 12.27
CA GLY A 64 7.27 7.65 13.17
C GLY A 64 8.74 7.88 12.85
N TYR A 65 9.55 6.83 12.71
CA TYR A 65 11.00 6.94 12.48
C TYR A 65 11.39 7.01 10.99
N ASP A 66 10.41 7.21 10.11
CA ASP A 66 10.61 7.24 8.65
C ASP A 66 9.88 8.43 7.99
N CYS A 67 10.26 8.71 6.75
CA CYS A 67 9.67 9.73 5.90
C CYS A 67 8.59 9.09 5.02
N CYS A 68 7.35 9.54 5.17
CA CYS A 68 6.24 9.08 4.34
C CYS A 68 5.85 10.15 3.33
N GLN A 69 5.41 9.73 2.16
CA GLN A 69 4.90 10.63 1.12
C GLN A 69 3.37 10.65 1.19
N GLU A 70 2.74 11.83 1.24
CA GLU A 70 1.28 12.01 1.47
C GLU A 70 0.40 11.23 0.46
N GLY A 71 0.96 10.86 -0.69
CA GLY A 71 0.24 10.17 -1.75
C GLY A 71 0.25 8.65 -1.69
N THR A 72 1.20 7.97 -1.05
CA THR A 72 1.44 6.55 -1.41
C THR A 72 0.43 5.58 -0.85
N PHE A 73 -0.03 5.76 0.39
CA PHE A 73 -0.92 4.78 1.02
C PHE A 73 -2.34 4.80 0.43
N PHE A 74 -2.97 5.97 0.40
CA PHE A 74 -4.33 6.12 -0.13
C PHE A 74 -4.40 5.87 -1.63
N THR A 75 -3.40 6.33 -2.41
CA THR A 75 -3.40 6.06 -3.86
C THR A 75 -3.15 4.59 -4.16
N SER A 76 -2.33 3.89 -3.37
CA SER A 76 -2.09 2.45 -3.53
C SER A 76 -3.35 1.64 -3.25
N LEU A 77 -4.04 1.92 -2.13
CA LEU A 77 -5.32 1.27 -1.80
C LEU A 77 -6.40 1.58 -2.84
N PHE A 78 -6.53 2.83 -3.25
CA PHE A 78 -7.50 3.23 -4.26
C PHE A 78 -7.23 2.52 -5.60
N ARG A 79 -5.96 2.46 -6.05
CA ARG A 79 -5.57 1.71 -7.25
C ARG A 79 -5.94 0.25 -7.14
N LEU A 80 -5.64 -0.41 -6.02
CA LEU A 80 -5.97 -1.82 -5.79
C LEU A 80 -7.48 -2.06 -5.83
N LEU A 81 -8.27 -1.18 -5.22
CA LEU A 81 -9.74 -1.26 -5.22
C LEU A 81 -10.31 -1.13 -6.65
N VAL A 82 -9.79 -0.18 -7.43
CA VAL A 82 -10.16 -0.01 -8.84
C VAL A 82 -9.83 -1.26 -9.66
N PHE A 83 -8.64 -1.86 -9.48
CA PHE A 83 -8.30 -3.10 -10.17
C PHE A 83 -9.27 -4.24 -9.83
N ILE A 84 -9.60 -4.43 -8.55
CA ILE A 84 -10.56 -5.46 -8.12
C ILE A 84 -11.93 -5.25 -8.78
N LEU A 85 -12.42 -4.00 -8.81
CA LEU A 85 -13.69 -3.68 -9.47
C LEU A 85 -13.66 -3.98 -10.96
N VAL A 86 -12.57 -3.65 -11.65
CA VAL A 86 -12.42 -3.93 -13.08
C VAL A 86 -12.43 -5.44 -13.33
N PHE A 87 -11.64 -6.21 -12.57
CA PHE A 87 -11.61 -7.67 -12.71
C PHE A 87 -12.94 -8.34 -12.38
N SER A 88 -13.68 -7.84 -11.39
CA SER A 88 -14.99 -8.40 -11.05
C SER A 88 -16.01 -8.16 -12.17
N VAL A 89 -16.03 -6.95 -12.76
CA VAL A 89 -16.89 -6.64 -13.90
C VAL A 89 -16.54 -7.50 -15.11
N PHE A 90 -15.24 -7.63 -15.44
CA PHE A 90 -14.80 -8.54 -16.50
C PHE A 90 -15.18 -9.99 -16.21
N GLY A 91 -15.04 -10.45 -14.96
CA GLY A 91 -15.44 -11.78 -14.54
C GLY A 91 -16.93 -12.03 -14.76
N VAL A 92 -17.80 -11.09 -14.38
CA VAL A 92 -19.25 -11.18 -14.61
C VAL A 92 -19.57 -11.21 -16.10
N ILE A 93 -18.95 -10.35 -16.92
CA ILE A 93 -19.15 -10.34 -18.37
C ILE A 93 -18.73 -11.67 -18.99
N CYS A 94 -17.61 -12.24 -18.55
CA CYS A 94 -17.16 -13.56 -19.00
C CYS A 94 -18.15 -14.66 -18.57
N ILE A 95 -18.60 -14.68 -17.32
CA ILE A 95 -19.56 -15.69 -16.85
C ILE A 95 -20.86 -15.62 -17.65
N GLU A 96 -21.38 -14.41 -17.87
CA GLU A 96 -22.57 -14.22 -18.68
C GLU A 96 -22.33 -14.67 -20.12
N SER A 97 -21.24 -14.26 -20.76
CA SER A 97 -20.96 -14.68 -22.15
C SER A 97 -20.84 -16.20 -22.30
N PHE A 98 -20.22 -16.88 -21.33
CA PHE A 98 -20.19 -18.34 -21.28
C PHE A 98 -21.58 -18.96 -21.09
N ARG A 99 -22.40 -18.39 -20.19
CA ARG A 99 -23.79 -18.84 -19.96
C ARG A 99 -24.63 -18.72 -21.23
N TRP A 100 -24.54 -17.59 -21.92
CA TRP A 100 -25.19 -17.35 -23.20
C TRP A 100 -24.70 -18.33 -24.27
N ALA A 101 -23.38 -18.56 -24.37
CA ALA A 101 -22.81 -19.51 -25.33
C ALA A 101 -23.28 -20.95 -25.09
N LEU A 102 -23.29 -21.42 -23.83
CA LEU A 102 -23.80 -22.74 -23.45
C LEU A 102 -25.29 -22.88 -23.78
N ASN A 103 -26.09 -21.85 -23.50
CA ASN A 103 -27.52 -21.85 -23.80
C ASN A 103 -27.77 -21.90 -25.32
N CYS A 104 -27.02 -21.13 -26.11
CA CYS A 104 -27.06 -21.21 -27.57
C CYS A 104 -26.68 -22.60 -28.07
N MET A 105 -25.60 -23.20 -27.57
CA MET A 105 -25.22 -24.57 -27.95
C MET A 105 -26.28 -25.60 -27.56
N TYR A 106 -26.90 -25.45 -26.39
CA TYR A 106 -28.01 -26.29 -25.96
C TYR A 106 -29.19 -26.19 -26.92
N MET A 107 -29.60 -24.98 -27.31
CA MET A 107 -30.68 -24.78 -28.28
C MET A 107 -30.31 -25.27 -29.69
N CYS A 108 -29.06 -25.14 -30.14
CA CYS A 108 -28.63 -25.71 -31.41
C CYS A 108 -28.65 -27.25 -31.41
N LYS A 109 -28.32 -27.88 -30.27
CA LYS A 109 -28.26 -29.34 -30.15
C LYS A 109 -29.63 -29.99 -29.92
N TYR A 110 -30.51 -29.33 -29.17
CA TYR A 110 -31.82 -29.88 -28.77
C TYR A 110 -33.02 -29.16 -29.41
N GLY A 111 -32.81 -28.05 -30.13
CA GLY A 111 -33.85 -27.22 -30.73
C GLY A 111 -34.12 -27.46 -32.22
N HIS A 112 -33.54 -28.48 -32.85
CA HIS A 112 -33.97 -28.93 -34.18
C HIS A 112 -35.13 -29.94 -34.03
N PRO A 113 -36.16 -29.89 -34.88
CA PRO A 113 -37.55 -29.73 -34.46
C PRO A 113 -38.23 -31.10 -34.29
N ARG A 114 -39.25 -31.19 -33.42
CA ARG A 114 -40.26 -32.23 -33.55
C ARG A 114 -41.21 -31.90 -34.71
N ASP A 115 -40.67 -31.72 -35.91
CA ASP A 115 -41.44 -31.51 -37.14
C ASP A 115 -41.41 -32.78 -38.00
N VAL A 116 -41.86 -33.93 -37.49
CA VAL A 116 -42.39 -35.03 -38.34
C VAL A 116 -43.39 -35.84 -37.52
N GLU A 117 -44.64 -35.39 -37.44
CA GLU A 117 -45.76 -36.33 -37.45
C GLU A 117 -46.96 -35.65 -38.13
N PRO A 118 -47.22 -35.92 -39.43
CA PRO A 118 -48.48 -35.51 -40.02
C PRO A 118 -49.57 -36.41 -39.41
N LEU A 119 -50.32 -35.87 -38.44
CA LEU A 119 -51.58 -36.49 -38.03
C LEU A 119 -52.57 -36.39 -39.20
N SER A 120 -52.59 -37.46 -39.99
CA SER A 120 -53.70 -37.83 -40.84
C SER A 120 -54.95 -38.04 -39.98
N ILE A 121 -55.99 -37.23 -40.20
CA ILE A 121 -57.42 -37.57 -40.12
C ILE A 121 -58.18 -36.61 -41.02
#